data_AF-A0A5N8HIK9-F1
#
_entry.id   AF-A0A5N8HIK9-F1
#
_cell.length_a   1.000
_cell.length_b   1.000
_cell.length_c   1.000
_cell.angle_alpha   90.00
_cell.angle_beta   90.00
_cell.angle_gamma   90.00
#
_symmetry.space_group_name_H-M   'P 1'
#
loop_
_entity.id
_entity.type
_entity.pdbx_description
1 polymer ?
#
loop_
_entity_poly.entity_id
_entity_poly.type
_entity_poly.pdbx_seq_one_letter_code
_entity_poly.pdbx_strand_id
1 'polypeptide(L)'
;GGPGIVAMGMKSGKKVIGAGAGNPPCIVDETADIVKAAEDIINGASFDYNLPCIAEKSLIVVASVADYLIQQMQSFGALLLNYEQTEKLRAICLPDGSANKKLVGKSPSALLEAAGLPLPAKAPRLLIAVVDANDSWVTCEQLMPMLPIVKVNDFDSALTLALKVEDGLHHTAIMHSQNVSRLNLAARVMQTSIFVKNGPSWAGIGVGGEGFTTFTIATPTGEGTTSARTFARSRRCVLTSGFSIR
;
A
#
# COMPACT_ATOMS: atom_id res chain seq x y z
N GLY A 1 -6.18 6.74 10.77
CA GLY A 1 -5.54 6.60 12.09
C GLY A 1 -5.61 5.13 12.50
N GLY A 2 -4.81 4.68 13.47
CA GLY A 2 -4.78 3.26 13.84
C GLY A 2 -6.15 2.70 14.32
N PRO A 3 -6.35 1.37 14.28
CA PRO A 3 -7.64 0.75 14.60
C PRO A 3 -8.16 1.11 16.01
N GLY A 4 -7.25 1.29 16.98
CA GLY A 4 -7.61 1.67 18.34
C GLY A 4 -8.33 3.03 18.44
N ILE A 5 -7.87 4.06 17.73
CA ILE A 5 -8.52 5.40 17.77
C ILE A 5 -9.85 5.40 17.03
N VAL A 6 -9.96 4.63 15.94
CA VAL A 6 -11.23 4.45 15.22
C VAL A 6 -12.25 3.76 16.12
N ALA A 7 -11.86 2.66 16.77
CA ALA A 7 -12.74 1.93 17.69
C ALA A 7 -13.22 2.79 18.87
N MET A 8 -12.36 3.66 19.41
CA MET A 8 -12.76 4.63 20.44
C MET A 8 -13.76 5.65 19.90
N GLY A 9 -13.52 6.21 18.70
CA GLY A 9 -14.45 7.13 18.05
C GLY A 9 -15.83 6.50 17.85
N MET A 10 -15.88 5.27 17.35
CA MET A 10 -17.13 4.54 17.12
C MET A 10 -17.97 4.32 18.39
N LYS A 11 -17.35 4.37 19.59
CA LYS A 11 -18.05 4.26 20.89
C LYS A 11 -18.54 5.59 21.46
N SER A 12 -18.33 6.71 20.77
CA SER A 12 -18.63 8.06 21.27
C SER A 12 -20.12 8.42 21.33
N GLY A 13 -21.00 7.63 20.71
CA GLY A 13 -22.43 7.98 20.57
C GLY A 13 -22.73 9.08 19.55
N LYS A 14 -21.74 9.50 18.75
CA LYS A 14 -21.88 10.48 17.66
C LYS A 14 -21.61 9.82 16.30
N LYS A 15 -22.06 10.46 15.20
CA LYS A 15 -21.62 10.06 13.85
C LYS A 15 -20.11 10.23 13.76
N VAL A 16 -19.44 9.15 13.39
CA VAL A 16 -17.98 9.10 13.18
C VAL A 16 -17.69 8.77 11.73
N ILE A 17 -16.62 9.38 11.23
CA ILE A 17 -15.94 9.02 9.99
C ILE A 17 -14.60 8.41 10.44
N GLY A 18 -14.43 7.12 10.19
CA GLY A 18 -13.25 6.37 10.61
C GLY A 18 -12.33 6.15 9.41
N ALA A 19 -11.13 6.71 9.46
CA ALA A 19 -10.06 6.35 8.52
C ALA A 19 -9.22 5.22 9.13
N GLY A 20 -9.29 4.04 8.51
CA GLY A 20 -8.66 2.81 8.99
C GLY A 20 -7.17 2.71 8.66
N ALA A 21 -6.57 1.59 9.07
CA ALA A 21 -5.25 1.16 8.60
C ALA A 21 -5.37 0.42 7.26
N GLY A 22 -4.24 0.11 6.63
CA GLY A 22 -4.17 -0.71 5.43
C GLY A 22 -3.01 -1.72 5.53
N ASN A 23 -2.88 -2.58 4.53
CA ASN A 23 -1.61 -3.25 4.26
C ASN A 23 -1.44 -3.41 2.74
N PRO A 24 -1.31 -2.31 1.97
CA PRO A 24 -1.52 -2.33 0.53
C PRO A 24 -0.62 -3.32 -0.22
N PRO A 25 -1.17 -4.38 -0.84
CA PRO A 25 -0.41 -5.25 -1.72
C PRO A 25 -0.26 -4.60 -3.10
N CYS A 26 0.90 -4.80 -3.71
CA CYS A 26 1.18 -4.46 -5.10
C CYS A 26 1.38 -5.74 -5.91
N ILE A 27 0.50 -5.99 -6.88
CA ILE A 27 0.60 -7.13 -7.80
C ILE A 27 1.39 -6.72 -9.04
N VAL A 28 2.35 -7.53 -9.48
CA VAL A 28 3.00 -7.38 -10.80
C VAL A 28 2.90 -8.69 -11.56
N ASP A 29 2.21 -8.66 -12.70
CA ASP A 29 2.11 -9.83 -13.58
C ASP A 29 3.08 -9.75 -14.78
N GLU A 30 3.17 -10.84 -15.52
CA GLU A 30 4.08 -11.00 -16.64
C GLU A 30 3.77 -10.10 -17.85
N THR A 31 2.63 -9.41 -17.84
CA THR A 31 2.22 -8.50 -18.92
C THR A 31 2.60 -7.05 -18.63
N ALA A 32 3.07 -6.74 -17.43
CA ALA A 32 3.43 -5.39 -17.02
C ALA A 32 4.62 -4.81 -17.81
N ASP A 33 4.65 -3.49 -17.93
CA ASP A 33 5.91 -2.78 -18.25
C ASP A 33 6.80 -2.81 -17.00
N ILE A 34 7.78 -3.71 -17.00
CA ILE A 34 8.58 -4.02 -15.80
C ILE A 34 9.49 -2.86 -15.40
N VAL A 35 10.03 -2.09 -16.35
CA VAL A 35 10.89 -0.95 -16.04
C VAL A 35 10.06 0.14 -15.37
N LYS A 36 8.91 0.48 -15.97
CA LYS A 36 7.98 1.45 -15.38
C LYS A 36 7.45 0.97 -14.01
N ALA A 37 7.08 -0.29 -13.90
CA ALA A 37 6.59 -0.87 -12.65
C ALA A 37 7.64 -0.76 -11.54
N ALA A 38 8.91 -1.07 -11.83
CA ALA A 38 9.99 -0.91 -10.87
C ALA A 38 10.14 0.55 -10.40
N GLU A 39 10.13 1.51 -11.34
CA GLU A 39 10.23 2.93 -11.00
C GLU A 39 9.06 3.37 -10.11
N ASP A 40 7.82 3.06 -10.52
CA ASP A 40 6.59 3.42 -9.81
C ASP A 40 6.55 2.82 -8.41
N ILE A 41 6.90 1.53 -8.26
CA ILE A 41 6.90 0.85 -6.96
C ILE A 41 7.94 1.45 -6.03
N ILE A 42 9.17 1.72 -6.52
CA ILE A 42 10.20 2.36 -5.69
C ILE A 42 9.75 3.76 -5.29
N ASN A 43 9.18 4.50 -6.22
CA ASN A 43 8.61 5.80 -5.97
C ASN A 43 7.55 5.74 -4.85
N GLY A 44 6.47 4.97 -5.03
CA GLY A 44 5.39 4.85 -4.06
C GLY A 44 5.83 4.28 -2.70
N ALA A 45 6.57 3.18 -2.69
CA ALA A 45 6.97 2.50 -1.45
C ALA A 45 7.96 3.32 -0.62
N SER A 46 8.84 4.11 -1.26
CA SER A 46 9.82 4.96 -0.55
C SER A 46 9.26 6.32 -0.15
N PHE A 47 8.04 6.68 -0.60
CA PHE A 47 7.45 7.98 -0.33
C PHE A 47 7.28 8.24 1.16
N ASP A 48 7.83 9.34 1.64
CA ASP A 48 7.81 9.73 3.06
C ASP A 48 8.17 8.55 3.99
N TYR A 49 9.20 7.78 3.57
CA TYR A 49 9.66 6.57 4.25
C TYR A 49 8.55 5.56 4.57
N ASN A 50 7.62 5.37 3.62
CA ASN A 50 6.53 4.39 3.67
C ASN A 50 5.44 4.69 4.71
N LEU A 51 5.42 5.89 5.29
CA LEU A 51 4.37 6.36 6.21
C LEU A 51 2.96 6.46 5.60
N PRO A 52 2.77 6.82 4.32
CA PRO A 52 1.43 6.97 3.77
C PRO A 52 0.64 5.65 3.83
N CYS A 53 -0.62 5.72 4.26
CA CYS A 53 -1.49 4.54 4.35
C CYS A 53 -1.81 3.87 2.99
N ILE A 54 -1.55 4.59 1.90
CA ILE A 54 -1.71 4.10 0.53
C ILE A 54 -0.45 3.43 -0.02
N ALA A 55 0.71 3.67 0.59
CA ALA A 55 2.00 3.21 0.08
C ALA A 55 2.05 1.68 0.00
N GLU A 56 2.75 1.16 -0.99
CA GLU A 56 3.00 -0.25 -1.20
C GLU A 56 3.70 -0.85 0.04
N LYS A 57 3.14 -1.93 0.60
CA LYS A 57 3.69 -2.62 1.79
C LYS A 57 4.12 -4.04 1.52
N SER A 58 3.66 -4.62 0.42
CA SER A 58 4.15 -5.89 -0.08
C SER A 58 4.12 -5.90 -1.61
N LEU A 59 5.07 -6.60 -2.21
CA LEU A 59 5.14 -6.82 -3.65
C LEU A 59 4.92 -8.31 -3.93
N ILE A 60 3.86 -8.62 -4.68
CA ILE A 60 3.52 -9.97 -5.08
C ILE A 60 3.72 -10.05 -6.60
N VAL A 61 4.72 -10.80 -7.02
CA VAL A 61 5.19 -10.79 -8.42
C VAL A 61 5.14 -12.19 -9.03
N VAL A 62 4.65 -12.27 -10.27
CA VAL A 62 4.69 -13.51 -11.05
C VAL A 62 6.15 -13.90 -11.34
N ALA A 63 6.50 -15.15 -11.03
CA ALA A 63 7.88 -15.61 -10.94
C ALA A 63 8.68 -15.40 -12.24
N SER A 64 8.02 -15.48 -13.41
CA SER A 64 8.66 -15.30 -14.72
C SER A 64 9.28 -13.92 -14.94
N VAL A 65 8.82 -12.88 -14.22
CA VAL A 65 9.33 -11.50 -14.33
C VAL A 65 10.01 -11.00 -13.06
N ALA A 66 10.01 -11.79 -11.99
CA ALA A 66 10.46 -11.36 -10.66
C ALA A 66 11.93 -10.93 -10.64
N ASP A 67 12.83 -11.70 -11.25
CA ASP A 67 14.27 -11.40 -11.23
C ASP A 67 14.58 -10.14 -12.03
N TYR A 68 13.92 -9.96 -13.19
CA TYR A 68 14.07 -8.75 -13.99
C TYR A 68 13.51 -7.52 -13.26
N LEU A 69 12.36 -7.65 -12.60
CA LEU A 69 11.78 -6.58 -11.78
C LEU A 69 12.73 -6.17 -10.65
N ILE A 70 13.26 -7.14 -9.88
CA ILE A 70 14.23 -6.87 -8.80
C ILE A 70 15.48 -6.17 -9.33
N GLN A 71 15.99 -6.58 -10.49
CA GLN A 71 17.11 -5.90 -11.13
C GLN A 71 16.78 -4.44 -11.47
N GLN A 72 15.61 -4.16 -12.06
CA GLN A 72 15.19 -2.79 -12.36
C GLN A 72 14.99 -1.96 -11.09
N MET A 73 14.40 -2.52 -10.04
CA MET A 73 14.22 -1.85 -8.74
C MET A 73 15.55 -1.39 -8.14
N GLN A 74 16.60 -2.23 -8.22
CA GLN A 74 17.94 -1.85 -7.77
C GLN A 74 18.50 -0.69 -8.59
N SER A 75 18.24 -0.64 -9.90
CA SER A 75 18.66 0.50 -10.74
C SER A 75 17.99 1.82 -10.33
N PHE A 76 16.78 1.76 -9.76
CA PHE A 76 16.05 2.92 -9.22
C PHE A 76 16.38 3.24 -7.75
N GLY A 77 17.38 2.58 -7.17
CA GLY A 77 17.93 2.90 -5.85
C GLY A 77 17.45 1.99 -4.70
N ALA A 78 16.86 0.84 -5.01
CA ALA A 78 16.59 -0.19 -4.02
C ALA A 78 17.87 -0.94 -3.61
N LEU A 79 17.94 -1.40 -2.36
CA LEU A 79 18.96 -2.33 -1.90
C LEU A 79 18.33 -3.69 -1.62
N LEU A 80 18.76 -4.72 -2.37
CA LEU A 80 18.35 -6.10 -2.13
C LEU A 80 19.14 -6.68 -0.96
N LEU A 81 18.41 -7.13 0.06
CA LEU A 81 18.96 -7.80 1.23
C LEU A 81 18.98 -9.32 1.01
N ASN A 82 20.04 -9.95 1.51
CA ASN A 82 20.09 -11.40 1.62
C ASN A 82 19.28 -11.89 2.84
N TYR A 83 19.17 -13.21 2.98
CA TYR A 83 18.42 -13.83 4.08
C TYR A 83 18.91 -13.39 5.47
N GLU A 84 20.22 -13.46 5.74
CA GLU A 84 20.78 -13.10 7.05
C GLU A 84 20.54 -11.62 7.40
N GLN A 85 20.69 -10.73 6.41
CA GLN A 85 20.40 -9.30 6.56
C GLN A 85 18.92 -9.06 6.85
N THR A 86 18.04 -9.78 6.15
CA THR A 86 16.58 -9.68 6.32
C THR A 86 16.17 -10.13 7.72
N GLU A 87 16.77 -11.19 8.26
CA GLU A 87 16.49 -11.67 9.62
C GLU A 87 17.00 -10.72 10.71
N LYS A 88 18.21 -10.15 10.55
CA LYS A 88 18.73 -9.11 11.47
C LYS A 88 17.82 -7.88 11.49
N LEU A 89 17.36 -7.45 10.31
CA LEU A 89 16.43 -6.34 10.19
C LEU A 89 15.06 -6.68 10.80
N ARG A 90 14.56 -7.90 10.61
CA ARG A 90 13.28 -8.37 11.18
C ARG A 90 13.31 -8.30 12.69
N ALA A 91 14.37 -8.78 13.32
CA ALA A 91 14.49 -8.83 14.78
C ALA A 91 14.33 -7.46 15.45
N ILE A 92 14.73 -6.38 14.77
CA ILE A 92 14.61 -5.01 15.30
C ILE A 92 13.34 -4.29 14.86
N CYS A 93 12.88 -4.51 13.63
CA CYS A 93 11.77 -3.78 13.01
C CYS A 93 10.42 -4.41 13.33
N LEU A 94 10.39 -5.74 13.46
CA LEU A 94 9.19 -6.53 13.73
C LEU A 94 9.39 -7.45 14.96
N PRO A 95 9.78 -6.90 16.13
CA PRO A 95 9.83 -7.70 17.35
C PRO A 95 8.45 -8.30 17.62
N ASP A 96 8.40 -9.60 17.90
CA ASP A 96 7.17 -10.36 18.11
C ASP A 96 6.18 -10.30 16.94
N GLY A 97 6.66 -10.01 15.72
CA GLY A 97 5.84 -9.91 14.51
C GLY A 97 5.05 -8.59 14.38
N SER A 98 5.32 -7.59 15.22
CA SER A 98 4.63 -6.30 15.22
C SER A 98 5.57 -5.13 14.95
N ALA A 99 5.11 -4.10 14.24
CA ALA A 99 5.92 -2.94 13.89
C ALA A 99 6.51 -2.22 15.12
N ASN A 100 7.84 -2.07 15.13
CA ASN A 100 8.55 -1.31 16.14
C ASN A 100 8.34 0.20 15.93
N LYS A 101 7.53 0.81 16.80
CA LYS A 101 7.17 2.24 16.75
C LYS A 101 8.36 3.20 16.76
N LYS A 102 9.54 2.79 17.27
CA LYS A 102 10.75 3.64 17.27
C LYS A 102 11.36 3.77 15.87
N LEU A 103 11.06 2.83 14.98
CA LEU A 103 11.65 2.71 13.65
C LEU A 103 10.67 3.07 12.51
N VAL A 104 9.38 3.26 12.83
CA VAL A 104 8.37 3.74 11.89
C VAL A 104 8.80 5.08 11.26
N GLY A 105 8.72 5.16 9.93
CA GLY A 105 9.08 6.36 9.16
C GLY A 105 10.56 6.73 9.20
N LYS A 106 11.46 5.84 9.63
CA LYS A 106 12.90 6.05 9.56
C LYS A 106 13.44 5.73 8.18
N SER A 107 14.53 6.39 7.79
CA SER A 107 15.17 6.16 6.50
C SER A 107 15.74 4.74 6.41
N PRO A 108 15.92 4.18 5.19
CA PRO A 108 16.58 2.88 5.00
C PRO A 108 17.93 2.77 5.70
N SER A 109 18.75 3.82 5.64
CA SER A 109 20.05 3.87 6.33
C SER A 109 19.91 3.76 7.85
N ALA A 110 18.93 4.44 8.45
CA ALA A 110 18.70 4.35 9.89
C ALA A 110 18.22 2.95 10.32
N LEU A 111 17.44 2.27 9.46
CA LEU A 111 17.06 0.88 9.72
C LEU A 111 18.26 -0.08 9.65
N LEU A 112 19.11 0.07 8.63
CA LEU A 112 20.34 -0.72 8.49
C LEU A 112 21.28 -0.53 9.68
N GLU A 113 21.50 0.73 10.09
CA GLU A 113 22.33 1.07 11.25
C GLU A 113 21.77 0.46 12.54
N ALA A 114 20.46 0.58 12.77
CA ALA A 114 19.80 -0.01 13.93
C ALA A 114 19.93 -1.54 13.96
N ALA A 115 20.02 -2.19 12.79
CA ALA A 115 20.21 -3.64 12.66
C ALA A 115 21.69 -4.07 12.69
N GLY A 116 22.63 -3.13 12.84
CA GLY A 116 24.06 -3.41 12.79
C GLY A 116 24.54 -3.89 11.40
N LEU A 117 23.83 -3.51 10.34
CA LEU A 117 24.14 -3.86 8.97
C LEU A 117 25.05 -2.80 8.31
N PRO A 118 25.91 -3.21 7.35
CA PRO A 118 26.77 -2.27 6.66
C PRO A 118 25.95 -1.26 5.85
N LEU A 119 26.35 0.01 5.93
CA LEU A 119 25.77 1.08 5.14
C LEU A 119 26.45 1.15 3.76
N PRO A 120 25.71 1.05 2.65
CA PRO A 120 26.28 1.26 1.33
C PRO A 120 26.70 2.72 1.15
N ALA A 121 27.70 2.96 0.29
CA ALA A 121 28.21 4.32 0.02
C ALA A 121 27.13 5.28 -0.50
N LYS A 122 26.21 4.77 -1.33
CA LYS A 122 25.01 5.48 -1.76
C LYS A 122 23.84 5.05 -0.89
N ALA A 123 23.21 5.99 -0.18
CA ALA A 123 22.04 5.72 0.63
C ALA A 123 20.91 5.11 -0.23
N PRO A 124 20.33 3.96 0.17
CA PRO A 124 19.24 3.35 -0.56
C PRO A 124 17.95 4.12 -0.33
N ARG A 125 17.07 4.13 -1.34
CA ARG A 125 15.72 4.71 -1.24
C ARG A 125 14.74 3.77 -0.56
N LEU A 126 14.94 2.46 -0.76
CA LEU A 126 14.09 1.40 -0.26
C LEU A 126 14.93 0.14 -0.02
N LEU A 127 14.63 -0.61 1.04
CA LEU A 127 15.17 -1.96 1.24
C LEU A 127 14.19 -2.96 0.62
N ILE A 128 14.69 -4.00 -0.04
CA ILE A 128 13.85 -5.06 -0.61
C ILE A 128 14.40 -6.43 -0.21
N ALA A 129 13.53 -7.41 -0.01
CA ALA A 129 13.93 -8.79 0.26
C ALA A 129 12.92 -9.77 -0.31
N VAL A 130 13.40 -10.89 -0.85
CA VAL A 130 12.52 -11.99 -1.25
C VAL A 130 12.21 -12.82 -0.01
N VAL A 131 10.92 -12.99 0.30
CA VAL A 131 10.43 -13.69 1.50
C VAL A 131 9.26 -14.59 1.17
N ASP A 132 8.90 -15.45 2.11
CA ASP A 132 7.73 -16.34 1.97
C ASP A 132 6.40 -15.59 2.15
N ALA A 133 5.33 -16.14 1.60
CA ALA A 133 4.00 -15.52 1.63
C ALA A 133 3.42 -15.29 3.03
N ASN A 134 3.81 -16.11 4.01
CA ASN A 134 3.32 -16.04 5.40
C ASN A 134 4.27 -15.29 6.33
N ASP A 135 5.30 -14.67 5.77
CA ASP A 135 6.32 -13.94 6.50
C ASP A 135 5.74 -12.71 7.22
N SER A 136 6.30 -12.33 8.37
CA SER A 136 5.81 -11.17 9.14
C SER A 136 6.02 -9.84 8.42
N TRP A 137 6.97 -9.75 7.50
CA TRP A 137 7.09 -8.60 6.59
C TRP A 137 5.88 -8.52 5.65
N VAL A 138 5.28 -9.63 5.26
CA VAL A 138 4.14 -9.61 4.33
C VAL A 138 2.84 -9.31 5.08
N THR A 139 2.66 -9.91 6.25
CA THR A 139 1.39 -9.90 6.99
C THR A 139 1.19 -8.72 7.93
N CYS A 140 2.26 -8.05 8.34
CA CYS A 140 2.20 -6.85 9.20
C CYS A 140 2.20 -5.57 8.34
N GLU A 141 1.58 -4.48 8.81
CA GLU A 141 1.81 -3.15 8.22
C GLU A 141 3.00 -2.48 8.95
N GLN A 142 4.15 -2.30 8.28
CA GLN A 142 5.36 -1.81 8.97
C GLN A 142 5.46 -0.30 9.07
N LEU A 143 4.98 0.43 8.05
CA LEU A 143 5.23 1.87 7.89
C LEU A 143 6.73 2.20 7.91
N MET A 144 7.51 1.37 7.23
CA MET A 144 8.97 1.44 7.14
C MET A 144 9.39 1.21 5.69
N PRO A 145 10.47 1.84 5.19
CA PRO A 145 10.93 1.68 3.81
C PRO A 145 11.68 0.36 3.58
N MET A 146 11.00 -0.75 3.88
CA MET A 146 11.36 -2.13 3.57
C MET A 146 10.16 -2.77 2.86
N LEU A 147 10.35 -3.25 1.64
CA LEU A 147 9.32 -3.87 0.83
C LEU A 147 9.62 -5.37 0.62
N PRO A 148 8.87 -6.28 1.25
CA PRO A 148 8.97 -7.71 0.99
C PRO A 148 8.46 -8.04 -0.40
N ILE A 149 9.14 -8.99 -1.06
CA ILE A 149 8.82 -9.49 -2.39
C ILE A 149 8.46 -10.96 -2.27
N VAL A 150 7.24 -11.31 -2.66
CA VAL A 150 6.77 -12.70 -2.73
C VAL A 150 6.64 -13.11 -4.19
N LYS A 151 7.32 -14.20 -4.55
CA LYS A 151 7.22 -14.79 -5.89
C LYS A 151 6.05 -15.78 -5.92
N VAL A 152 5.20 -15.70 -6.94
CA VAL A 152 4.07 -16.60 -7.17
C VAL A 152 4.07 -17.15 -8.59
N ASN A 153 3.37 -18.25 -8.84
CA ASN A 153 3.44 -18.94 -10.13
C ASN A 153 2.68 -18.21 -11.25
N ASP A 154 1.58 -17.56 -10.92
CA ASP A 154 0.66 -16.96 -11.88
C ASP A 154 -0.17 -15.83 -11.24
N PHE A 155 -0.95 -15.15 -12.07
CA PHE A 155 -1.83 -14.06 -11.66
C PHE A 155 -2.90 -14.49 -10.64
N ASP A 156 -3.47 -15.70 -10.77
CA ASP A 156 -4.53 -16.16 -9.87
C ASP A 156 -3.98 -16.40 -8.45
N SER A 157 -2.77 -16.95 -8.35
CA SER A 157 -2.01 -17.08 -7.11
C SER A 157 -1.67 -15.71 -6.53
N ALA A 158 -1.29 -14.74 -7.39
CA ALA A 158 -1.00 -13.37 -6.98
C ALA A 158 -2.22 -12.69 -6.36
N LEU A 159 -3.37 -12.79 -7.03
CA LEU A 159 -4.63 -12.21 -6.56
C LEU A 159 -5.10 -12.88 -5.26
N THR A 160 -5.00 -14.20 -5.18
CA THR A 160 -5.35 -14.95 -3.96
C THR A 160 -4.50 -14.51 -2.77
N LEU A 161 -3.19 -14.36 -2.97
CA LEU A 161 -2.30 -13.87 -1.91
C LEU A 161 -2.59 -12.41 -1.58
N ALA A 162 -2.81 -11.54 -2.56
CA ALA A 162 -3.10 -10.14 -2.32
C ALA A 162 -4.36 -9.95 -1.44
N LEU A 163 -5.41 -10.74 -1.68
CA LEU A 163 -6.60 -10.75 -0.83
C LEU A 163 -6.31 -11.14 0.61
N LYS A 164 -5.46 -12.16 0.80
CA LYS A 164 -5.04 -12.61 2.12
C LYS A 164 -4.22 -11.53 2.85
N VAL A 165 -3.34 -10.84 2.13
CA VAL A 165 -2.47 -9.80 2.69
C VAL A 165 -3.24 -8.52 3.03
N GLU A 166 -4.23 -8.17 2.22
CA GLU A 166 -5.11 -7.02 2.44
C GLU A 166 -6.08 -7.25 3.60
N ASP A 167 -6.38 -8.51 3.93
CA ASP A 167 -7.15 -8.95 5.09
C ASP A 167 -8.53 -8.28 5.25
N GLY A 168 -9.16 -7.89 4.14
CA GLY A 168 -10.49 -7.29 4.13
C GLY A 168 -10.55 -5.87 4.71
N LEU A 169 -9.43 -5.16 4.74
CA LEU A 169 -9.36 -3.76 5.18
C LEU A 169 -10.04 -2.79 4.19
N HIS A 170 -10.22 -3.25 2.95
CA HIS A 170 -10.73 -2.52 1.80
C HIS A 170 -10.09 -1.14 1.61
N HIS A 171 -8.81 -0.99 1.96
CA HIS A 171 -8.14 0.32 1.97
C HIS A 171 -7.55 0.68 0.60
N THR A 172 -6.39 0.10 0.27
CA THR A 172 -5.66 0.39 -0.97
C THR A 172 -5.05 -0.90 -1.52
N ALA A 173 -5.05 -1.06 -2.84
CA ALA A 173 -4.25 -2.04 -3.54
C ALA A 173 -3.69 -1.45 -4.84
N ILE A 174 -2.58 -2.00 -5.31
CA ILE A 174 -1.88 -1.56 -6.52
C ILE A 174 -1.69 -2.76 -7.44
N MET A 175 -1.77 -2.55 -8.75
CA MET A 175 -1.48 -3.58 -9.72
C MET A 175 -0.80 -3.01 -10.97
N HIS A 176 0.30 -3.65 -11.39
CA HIS A 176 0.93 -3.44 -12.69
C HIS A 176 0.63 -4.63 -13.61
N SER A 177 0.00 -4.36 -14.75
CA SER A 177 -0.39 -5.32 -15.78
C SER A 177 -0.89 -4.56 -17.02
N GLN A 178 -0.63 -5.09 -18.22
CA GLN A 178 -1.25 -4.59 -19.46
C GLN A 178 -2.53 -5.36 -19.83
N ASN A 179 -2.86 -6.42 -19.07
CA ASN A 179 -4.07 -7.21 -19.30
C ASN A 179 -5.29 -6.55 -18.62
N VAL A 180 -6.12 -5.89 -19.44
CA VAL A 180 -7.34 -5.18 -18.98
C VAL A 180 -8.31 -6.10 -18.22
N SER A 181 -8.47 -7.36 -18.64
CA SER A 181 -9.37 -8.31 -17.97
C SER A 181 -8.88 -8.66 -16.57
N ARG A 182 -7.56 -8.85 -16.38
CA ARG A 182 -6.97 -9.10 -15.07
C ARG A 182 -7.04 -7.87 -14.17
N LEU A 183 -6.75 -6.68 -14.71
CA LEU A 183 -6.92 -5.41 -13.99
C LEU A 183 -8.36 -5.20 -13.51
N ASN A 184 -9.34 -5.54 -14.33
CA ASN A 184 -10.76 -5.44 -13.97
C ASN A 184 -11.16 -6.48 -12.92
N LEU A 185 -10.71 -7.72 -13.07
CA LEU A 185 -10.97 -8.79 -12.12
C LEU A 185 -10.38 -8.46 -10.75
N ALA A 186 -9.10 -8.06 -10.68
CA ALA A 186 -8.45 -7.69 -9.42
C ALA A 186 -9.15 -6.51 -8.74
N ALA A 187 -9.45 -5.43 -9.47
CA ALA A 187 -10.16 -4.28 -8.90
C ALA A 187 -11.54 -4.66 -8.33
N ARG A 188 -12.29 -5.51 -9.04
CA ARG A 188 -13.60 -5.99 -8.59
C ARG A 188 -13.49 -6.92 -7.38
N VAL A 189 -12.45 -7.73 -7.28
CA VAL A 189 -12.34 -8.72 -6.20
C VAL A 189 -11.74 -8.10 -4.94
N MET A 190 -10.76 -7.21 -5.05
CA MET A 190 -10.12 -6.52 -3.92
C MET A 190 -11.07 -5.57 -3.19
N GLN A 191 -12.03 -4.95 -3.89
CA GLN A 191 -13.02 -4.03 -3.30
C GLN A 191 -12.40 -2.89 -2.46
N THR A 192 -11.17 -2.47 -2.78
CA THR A 192 -10.48 -1.41 -2.03
C THR A 192 -11.04 -0.03 -2.38
N SER A 193 -10.99 0.90 -1.43
CA SER A 193 -11.39 2.30 -1.63
C SER A 193 -10.49 3.01 -2.65
N ILE A 194 -9.23 2.60 -2.76
CA ILE A 194 -8.29 3.03 -3.78
C ILE A 194 -7.71 1.80 -4.48
N PHE A 195 -7.76 1.78 -5.81
CA PHE A 195 -7.10 0.75 -6.62
C PHE A 195 -6.30 1.42 -7.74
N VAL A 196 -4.97 1.41 -7.62
CA VAL A 196 -4.08 2.06 -8.60
C VAL A 196 -3.63 1.03 -9.64
N LYS A 197 -3.66 1.42 -10.91
CA LYS A 197 -3.28 0.57 -12.06
C LYS A 197 -2.10 1.22 -12.78
N ASN A 198 -1.00 0.49 -12.94
CA ASN A 198 0.16 0.93 -13.73
C ASN A 198 0.73 2.30 -13.31
N GLY A 199 0.77 2.58 -12.01
CA GLY A 199 1.27 3.83 -11.44
C GLY A 199 1.62 3.68 -9.96
N PRO A 200 2.37 4.64 -9.39
CA PRO A 200 2.71 4.63 -7.98
C PRO A 200 1.46 4.82 -7.11
N SER A 201 1.45 4.25 -5.91
CA SER A 201 0.32 4.35 -4.96
C SER A 201 -0.23 5.77 -4.75
N TRP A 202 0.62 6.79 -4.72
CA TRP A 202 0.19 8.20 -4.53
C TRP A 202 -0.65 8.76 -5.67
N ALA A 203 -0.71 8.11 -6.84
CA ALA A 203 -1.65 8.49 -7.89
C ALA A 203 -3.10 8.39 -7.40
N GLY A 204 -3.38 7.50 -6.44
CA GLY A 204 -4.68 7.34 -5.80
C GLY A 204 -5.15 8.54 -4.97
N ILE A 205 -4.29 9.53 -4.72
CA ILE A 205 -4.62 10.78 -4.02
C ILE A 205 -4.43 12.02 -4.90
N GLY A 206 -4.45 11.86 -6.22
CA GLY A 206 -4.42 12.96 -7.19
C GLY A 206 -3.02 13.48 -7.55
N VAL A 207 -1.94 12.76 -7.19
CA VAL A 207 -0.57 13.14 -7.58
C VAL A 207 -0.15 12.34 -8.82
N GLY A 208 -0.20 12.95 -10.00
CA GLY A 208 0.06 12.24 -11.26
C GLY A 208 -1.04 11.27 -11.68
N GLY A 209 -2.20 11.33 -11.02
CA GLY A 209 -3.43 10.63 -11.40
C GLY A 209 -4.62 11.59 -11.32
N GLU A 210 -5.70 11.26 -12.02
CA GLU A 210 -6.95 12.04 -11.99
C GLU A 210 -7.66 11.94 -10.63
N GLY A 211 -8.35 13.00 -10.23
CA GLY A 211 -9.11 13.07 -8.98
C GLY A 211 -8.61 14.15 -8.02
N PHE A 212 -9.25 14.24 -6.85
CA PHE A 212 -8.90 15.21 -5.81
C PHE A 212 -8.04 14.57 -4.71
N THR A 213 -7.29 15.39 -3.98
CA THR A 213 -6.45 14.94 -2.88
C THR A 213 -7.22 14.83 -1.57
N THR A 214 -6.94 13.77 -0.80
CA THR A 214 -7.38 13.62 0.59
C THR A 214 -6.34 12.86 1.39
N PHE A 215 -6.24 13.18 2.69
CA PHE A 215 -5.43 12.45 3.67
C PHE A 215 -6.32 11.74 4.71
N THR A 216 -7.62 11.67 4.45
CA THR A 216 -8.58 10.92 5.27
C THR A 216 -9.35 9.98 4.33
N ILE A 217 -8.92 8.71 4.31
CA ILE A 217 -9.53 7.65 3.52
C ILE A 217 -10.34 6.79 4.48
N ALA A 218 -11.67 6.94 4.43
CA ALA A 218 -12.60 6.41 5.40
C ALA A 218 -13.13 5.03 4.99
N THR A 219 -12.39 3.97 5.30
CA THR A 219 -12.76 2.60 4.91
C THR A 219 -13.66 1.89 5.93
N PRO A 220 -13.42 1.92 7.26
CA PRO A 220 -14.35 1.36 8.24
C PRO A 220 -15.79 1.89 8.19
N THR A 221 -15.97 3.16 7.77
CA THR A 221 -17.28 3.82 7.72
C THR A 221 -17.82 4.02 6.31
N GLY A 222 -17.03 3.67 5.28
CA GLY A 222 -17.48 3.55 3.89
C GLY A 222 -17.55 4.85 3.08
N GLU A 223 -17.10 5.99 3.61
CA GLU A 223 -17.08 7.23 2.83
C GLU A 223 -15.94 7.30 1.80
N GLY A 224 -14.97 6.38 1.86
CA GLY A 224 -13.85 6.32 0.92
C GLY A 224 -12.97 7.56 0.98
N THR A 225 -12.59 8.12 -0.17
CA THR A 225 -11.82 9.36 -0.23
C THR A 225 -12.68 10.55 0.23
N THR A 226 -12.43 11.07 1.43
CA THR A 226 -13.27 12.13 2.01
C THR A 226 -13.03 13.50 1.36
N SER A 227 -14.09 14.29 1.24
CA SER A 227 -14.09 15.66 0.70
C SER A 227 -15.00 16.57 1.52
N ALA A 228 -15.14 17.84 1.13
CA ALA A 228 -16.08 18.76 1.78
C ALA A 228 -17.53 18.20 1.84
N ARG A 229 -17.96 17.41 0.84
CA ARG A 229 -19.29 16.78 0.82
C ARG A 229 -19.47 15.77 1.96
N THR A 230 -18.40 15.08 2.37
CA THR A 230 -18.42 14.05 3.43
C THR A 230 -18.83 14.65 4.77
N PHE A 231 -18.50 15.91 5.02
CA PHE A 231 -18.73 16.59 6.30
C PHE A 231 -20.02 17.42 6.32
N ALA A 232 -20.90 17.24 5.34
CA ALA A 232 -22.15 17.99 5.21
C ALA A 232 -23.38 17.12 5.49
N ARG A 233 -24.44 17.74 6.03
CA ARG A 233 -25.76 17.11 6.17
C ARG A 233 -26.58 17.35 4.91
N SER A 234 -26.95 16.28 4.19
CA SER A 234 -27.86 16.39 3.05
C SER A 234 -29.24 16.88 3.51
N ARG A 235 -29.75 17.94 2.88
CA ARG A 235 -31.08 18.51 3.14
C ARG A 235 -31.88 18.52 1.85
N ARG A 236 -33.04 17.86 1.87
CA ARG A 236 -34.03 17.95 0.80
C ARG A 236 -35.05 19.02 1.16
N CYS A 237 -35.27 19.98 0.26
CA CYS A 237 -36.31 20.99 0.37
C CYS A 237 -37.26 20.82 -0.83
N VAL A 238 -38.56 20.72 -0.56
CA VAL A 238 -39.59 20.50 -1.57
C VAL A 238 -40.57 21.66 -1.51
N LEU A 239 -40.70 22.39 -2.61
CA LEU A 239 -41.79 23.34 -2.81
C LEU A 239 -42.87 22.67 -3.67
N THR A 240 -44.04 22.41 -3.10
CA THR A 240 -45.13 21.67 -3.75
C THR A 240 -46.09 22.54 -4.55
N SER A 241 -46.07 23.86 -4.33
CA SER A 241 -47.03 24.82 -4.91
C SER A 241 -46.41 25.90 -5.79
N GLY A 242 -45.12 25.79 -6.12
CA GLY A 242 -44.40 26.81 -6.91
C GLY A 242 -43.11 26.28 -7.53
N PHE A 243 -42.44 27.14 -8.32
CA PHE A 243 -41.20 26.83 -9.05
C PHE A 243 -41.25 25.64 -10.04
N SER A 244 -42.45 25.21 -10.45
CA SER A 244 -42.62 24.38 -11.66
C SER A 244 -42.78 25.29 -12.88
N ILE A 245 -41.65 25.80 -13.40
CA ILE A 245 -41.59 26.74 -14.54
C ILE A 245 -41.44 26.04 -15.91
N ARG A 246 -41.87 24.78 -16.00
CA ARG A 246 -41.86 24.01 -17.26
C ARG A 246 -43.11 24.27 -18.06
#